data_AF-A0A354BIF9-F1
#
_entry.id   AF-A0A354BIF9-F1
#
_cell.length_a   1.000
_cell.length_b   1.000
_cell.length_c   1.000
_cell.angle_alpha   90.00
_cell.angle_beta   90.00
_cell.angle_gamma   90.00
#
_symmetry.space_group_name_H-M   'P 1'
#
loop_
_entity.id
_entity.type
_entity.pdbx_description
1 polymer ?
#
loop_
_entity_poly.entity_id
_entity_poly.type
_entity_poly.pdbx_seq_one_letter_code
_entity_poly.pdbx_strand_id
1 'polypeptide(L)'
;MPSLDIEHPGMPELQFVLFVSALCTADLTTINISKELRQTIFDRCWRLLHTEPPPTDLQDRVLDLREGTELTLEACASTIRSLLQDANISTIVWDHPVSAPRMNTTPEALPLIDRLGQLYPDTSGSVDPSTGLQPGQNPDPE
;
A
#
# COMPACT_ATOMS: atom_id res chain seq x y z
N MET A 1 7.11 9.04 -1.98
CA MET A 1 7.13 8.01 -0.93
C MET A 1 5.88 8.12 -0.10
N PRO A 2 4.97 7.15 -0.18
CA PRO A 2 3.83 7.06 0.74
C PRO A 2 4.29 6.88 2.20
N SER A 3 3.48 7.37 3.13
CA SER A 3 3.74 7.31 4.57
C SER A 3 2.45 7.05 5.35
N LEU A 4 2.59 6.45 6.53
CA LEU A 4 1.49 6.14 7.44
C LEU A 4 1.88 6.51 8.87
N ASP A 5 1.09 7.38 9.50
CA ASP A 5 1.20 7.67 10.93
C ASP A 5 0.55 6.55 11.75
N ILE A 6 1.24 6.05 12.77
CA ILE A 6 0.83 4.88 13.55
C ILE A 6 -0.17 5.21 14.65
N GLU A 7 -0.15 6.45 15.13
CA GLU A 7 -1.10 6.92 16.14
C GLU A 7 -2.38 7.45 15.49
N HIS A 8 -2.24 8.14 14.36
CA HIS A 8 -3.34 8.78 13.65
C HIS A 8 -3.38 8.34 12.17
N PRO A 9 -3.65 7.06 11.88
CA PRO A 9 -3.58 6.51 10.52
C PRO A 9 -4.68 7.04 9.58
N GLY A 10 -5.69 7.75 10.10
CA GLY A 10 -6.80 8.30 9.32
C GLY A 10 -7.71 7.25 8.68
N MET A 11 -7.63 6.00 9.15
CA MET A 11 -8.41 4.86 8.67
C MET A 11 -8.92 4.00 9.83
N PRO A 12 -9.94 3.15 9.62
CA PRO A 12 -10.43 2.23 10.65
C PRO A 12 -9.37 1.22 11.08
N GLU A 13 -9.45 0.72 12.32
CA GLU A 13 -8.50 -0.27 12.88
C GLU A 13 -8.36 -1.51 12.00
N LEU A 14 -9.47 -2.02 11.44
CA LEU A 14 -9.44 -3.16 10.52
C LEU A 14 -8.55 -2.89 9.31
N GLN A 15 -8.72 -1.71 8.70
CA GLN A 15 -7.92 -1.31 7.54
C GLN A 15 -6.46 -1.11 7.94
N PHE A 16 -6.20 -0.50 9.09
CA PHE A 16 -4.85 -0.30 9.62
C PHE A 16 -4.11 -1.62 9.83
N VAL A 17 -4.73 -2.58 10.53
CA VAL A 17 -4.12 -3.89 10.82
C VAL A 17 -3.82 -4.65 9.53
N LEU A 18 -4.79 -4.72 8.61
CA LEU A 18 -4.61 -5.41 7.34
C LEU A 18 -3.52 -4.75 6.49
N PHE A 19 -3.50 -3.42 6.45
CA PHE A 19 -2.53 -2.67 5.66
C PHE A 19 -1.10 -2.86 6.18
N VAL A 20 -0.89 -2.69 7.49
CA VAL A 20 0.44 -2.91 8.09
C VAL A 20 0.88 -4.37 7.98
N SER A 21 -0.05 -5.32 8.15
CA SER A 21 0.25 -6.74 7.95
C SER A 21 0.66 -7.05 6.52
N ALA A 22 -0.01 -6.46 5.52
CA ALA A 22 0.37 -6.58 4.12
C ALA A 22 1.74 -5.94 3.83
N LEU A 23 2.07 -4.79 4.43
CA LEU A 23 3.41 -4.21 4.33
C LEU A 23 4.49 -5.11 4.94
N CYS A 24 4.14 -5.85 6.00
CA CYS A 24 5.05 -6.79 6.64
C CYS A 24 5.39 -7.99 5.74
N THR A 25 4.44 -8.44 4.93
CA THR A 25 4.60 -9.64 4.07
C THR A 25 4.96 -9.29 2.63
N ALA A 26 4.78 -8.03 2.22
CA ALA A 26 5.22 -7.53 0.93
C ALA A 26 6.75 -7.58 0.80
N ASP A 27 7.23 -7.93 -0.41
CA ASP A 27 8.65 -7.91 -0.75
C ASP A 27 9.12 -6.50 -1.09
N LEU A 28 9.04 -5.60 -0.10
CA LEU A 28 9.50 -4.21 -0.21
C LEU A 28 11.00 -4.13 0.09
N THR A 29 11.76 -3.63 -0.89
CA THR A 29 13.19 -3.32 -0.74
C THR A 29 13.42 -2.05 0.08
N THR A 30 12.46 -1.14 0.06
CA THR A 30 12.58 0.21 0.62
C THR A 30 11.43 0.47 1.59
N ILE A 31 11.63 0.11 2.85
CA ILE A 31 10.72 0.36 3.96
C ILE A 31 11.54 0.60 5.23
N ASN A 32 11.11 1.52 6.09
CA ASN A 32 11.80 1.84 7.35
C ASN A 32 11.53 0.83 8.49
N ILE A 33 11.00 -0.35 8.17
CA ILE A 33 10.76 -1.46 9.10
C ILE A 33 11.72 -2.60 8.75
N SER A 34 12.53 -3.05 9.72
CA SER A 34 13.44 -4.17 9.50
C SER A 34 12.68 -5.46 9.15
N LYS A 35 13.31 -6.35 8.38
CA LYS A 35 12.69 -7.64 8.00
C LYS A 35 12.32 -8.49 9.22
N GLU A 36 13.17 -8.48 10.24
CA GLU A 36 12.94 -9.21 11.51
C GLU A 36 11.72 -8.64 12.26
N LEU A 37 11.57 -7.31 12.29
CA LEU A 37 10.42 -6.67 12.93
C LEU A 37 9.13 -6.95 12.15
N ARG A 38 9.16 -6.91 10.82
CA ARG A 38 8.02 -7.28 9.96
C ARG A 38 7.55 -8.72 10.22
N GLN A 39 8.50 -9.66 10.33
CA GLN A 39 8.19 -11.05 10.71
C GLN A 39 7.60 -11.14 12.10
N THR A 40 8.19 -10.43 13.07
CA THR A 40 7.72 -10.44 14.47
C THR A 40 6.30 -9.90 14.60
N ILE A 41 5.98 -8.80 13.90
CA ILE A 41 4.63 -8.22 13.86
C ILE A 41 3.63 -9.25 13.33
N PHE A 42 3.92 -9.82 12.15
CA PHE A 42 3.04 -10.82 11.55
C PHE A 42 2.84 -12.03 12.45
N ASP A 43 3.92 -12.61 12.97
CA ASP A 43 3.88 -13.82 13.79
C ASP A 43 3.15 -13.59 15.14
N ARG A 44 3.18 -12.37 15.67
CA ARG A 44 2.42 -11.99 16.86
C ARG A 44 0.93 -11.85 16.55
N CYS A 45 0.56 -11.15 15.49
CA CYS A 45 -0.83 -11.03 15.04
C CYS A 45 -1.42 -12.39 14.65
N TRP A 46 -0.66 -13.23 13.96
CA TRP A 46 -1.08 -14.58 13.59
C TRP A 46 -1.48 -15.43 14.81
N ARG A 47 -0.66 -15.43 15.86
CA ARG A 47 -0.94 -16.19 17.10
C ARG A 47 -2.14 -15.69 17.90
N LEU A 48 -2.64 -14.48 17.61
CA LEU A 48 -3.87 -13.99 18.22
C LEU A 48 -5.12 -14.55 17.53
N LEU A 49 -4.99 -14.99 16.27
CA LEU A 49 -6.10 -15.49 15.44
C LEU A 49 -6.07 -17.01 15.30
N HIS A 50 -4.87 -17.59 15.28
CA HIS A 50 -4.63 -18.99 14.96
C HIS A 50 -3.89 -19.69 16.09
N THR A 51 -4.15 -20.99 16.21
CA THR A 51 -3.42 -21.86 17.14
C THR A 51 -2.23 -22.55 16.47
N GLU A 52 -2.23 -22.61 15.14
CA GLU A 52 -1.13 -23.14 14.34
C GLU A 52 0.03 -22.13 14.20
N PRO A 53 1.26 -22.60 13.93
CA PRO A 53 2.37 -21.71 13.58
C PRO A 53 2.09 -20.94 12.27
N PRO A 54 2.65 -19.72 12.12
CA PRO A 54 2.51 -18.94 10.89
C PRO A 54 3.14 -19.66 9.69
N PRO A 55 2.60 -19.47 8.47
CA PRO A 55 3.15 -20.07 7.25
C PRO A 55 4.62 -19.71 7.03
N THR A 56 5.36 -20.66 6.46
CA THR A 56 6.79 -20.46 6.13
C THR A 56 6.95 -19.70 4.81
N ASP A 57 6.08 -19.94 3.84
CA ASP A 57 6.05 -19.18 2.59
C ASP A 57 5.46 -17.78 2.83
N LEU A 58 6.09 -16.75 2.27
CA LEU A 58 5.63 -15.37 2.34
C LEU A 58 4.31 -15.18 1.59
N GLN A 59 4.06 -15.94 0.52
CA GLN A 59 2.83 -15.82 -0.26
C GLN A 59 1.60 -16.29 0.51
N ASP A 60 1.78 -17.22 1.44
CA ASP A 60 0.71 -17.75 2.29
C ASP A 60 0.51 -16.93 3.57
N ARG A 61 1.39 -15.96 3.85
CA ARG A 61 1.28 -15.07 5.02
C ARG A 61 0.23 -13.99 4.76
N VAL A 62 -1.03 -14.40 4.83
CA VAL A 62 -2.19 -13.51 4.76
C VAL A 62 -2.90 -13.53 6.10
N LEU A 63 -3.12 -12.35 6.68
CA LEU A 63 -3.87 -12.21 7.92
C LEU A 63 -5.38 -12.12 7.59
N ASP A 64 -6.15 -13.15 7.92
CA ASP A 64 -7.61 -13.12 7.81
C ASP A 64 -8.23 -12.75 9.16
N LEU A 65 -8.91 -11.60 9.20
CA LEU A 65 -9.57 -11.08 10.40
C LEU A 65 -11.09 -11.35 10.41
N ARG A 66 -11.63 -12.05 9.40
CA ARG A 66 -13.08 -12.32 9.29
C ARG A 66 -13.61 -13.18 10.44
N GLU A 67 -12.81 -14.15 10.87
CA GLU A 67 -13.13 -15.03 11.99
C GLU A 67 -12.74 -14.39 13.35
N GLY A 68 -12.11 -13.21 13.33
CA GLY A 68 -11.69 -12.48 14.52
C GLY A 68 -12.84 -11.73 15.19
N THR A 69 -12.72 -11.51 16.50
CA THR A 69 -13.62 -10.62 17.25
C THR A 69 -13.10 -9.18 17.25
N GLU A 70 -13.93 -8.21 17.63
CA GLU A 70 -13.47 -6.82 17.84
C GLU A 70 -12.31 -6.74 18.85
N LEU A 71 -12.33 -7.58 19.88
CA LEU A 71 -11.24 -7.67 20.86
C LEU A 71 -9.94 -8.19 20.22
N THR A 72 -10.04 -9.15 19.31
CA THR A 72 -8.88 -9.66 18.57
C THR A 72 -8.30 -8.59 17.65
N LEU A 73 -9.16 -7.80 16.99
CA LEU A 73 -8.74 -6.67 16.16
C LEU A 73 -7.99 -5.62 16.99
N GLU A 74 -8.55 -5.23 18.14
CA GLU A 74 -7.91 -4.27 19.06
C GLU A 74 -6.55 -4.80 19.56
N ALA A 75 -6.48 -6.08 19.93
CA ALA A 75 -5.24 -6.72 20.34
C ALA A 75 -4.17 -6.70 19.24
N CYS A 76 -4.56 -6.98 17.99
CA CYS A 76 -3.67 -6.87 16.83
C CYS A 76 -3.18 -5.43 16.62
N ALA A 77 -4.08 -4.44 16.64
CA ALA A 77 -3.71 -3.04 16.45
C ALA A 77 -2.77 -2.55 17.56
N SER A 78 -3.09 -2.87 18.82
CA SER A 78 -2.24 -2.56 19.97
C SER A 78 -0.86 -3.21 19.87
N THR A 79 -0.80 -4.48 19.47
CA THR A 79 0.47 -5.20 19.25
C THR A 79 1.32 -4.54 18.18
N ILE A 80 0.71 -4.15 17.05
CA ILE A 80 1.41 -3.46 15.97
C ILE A 80 1.98 -2.13 16.47
N ARG A 81 1.16 -1.31 17.13
CA ARG A 81 1.59 -0.01 17.66
C ARG A 81 2.74 -0.16 18.65
N SER A 82 2.62 -1.07 19.61
CA SER A 82 3.65 -1.33 20.62
C SER A 82 4.97 -1.75 19.98
N LEU A 83 4.95 -2.70 19.04
CA LEU A 83 6.18 -3.18 18.39
C LEU A 83 6.88 -2.10 17.55
N LEU A 84 6.10 -1.23 16.89
CA LEU A 84 6.64 -0.11 16.11
C LEU A 84 7.18 0.99 17.02
N GLN A 85 6.48 1.31 18.11
CA GLN A 85 6.94 2.27 19.12
C GLN A 85 8.21 1.81 19.82
N ASP A 86 8.32 0.51 20.16
CA ASP A 86 9.54 -0.10 20.73
C ASP A 86 10.73 0.01 19.77
N ALA A 87 10.47 -0.04 18.47
CA ALA A 87 11.46 0.19 17.42
C ALA A 87 11.68 1.69 17.10
N ASN A 88 11.04 2.58 17.86
CA ASN A 88 11.10 4.03 17.71
C ASN A 88 10.57 4.54 16.35
N ILE A 89 9.59 3.81 15.78
CA ILE A 89 8.90 4.10 14.51
C ILE A 89 7.52 4.68 14.79
N SER A 90 7.35 5.98 14.62
CA SER A 90 6.06 6.68 14.69
C SER A 90 5.37 6.81 13.33
N THR A 91 6.13 6.77 12.25
CA THR A 91 5.63 6.86 10.87
C THR A 91 6.28 5.77 10.03
N ILE A 92 5.49 4.91 9.39
CA ILE A 92 5.99 3.98 8.39
C ILE A 92 6.13 4.72 7.07
N VAL A 93 7.29 4.58 6.43
CA VAL A 93 7.57 5.13 5.10
C VAL A 93 8.06 3.99 4.24
N TRP A 94 7.46 3.86 3.07
CA TRP A 94 7.82 2.84 2.09
C TRP A 94 7.93 3.45 0.71
N ASP A 95 8.74 2.83 -0.13
CA ASP A 95 8.75 3.06 -1.55
C ASP A 95 8.38 1.75 -2.23
N HIS A 96 7.30 1.79 -3.00
CA HIS A 96 7.06 0.77 -3.99
C HIS A 96 7.66 1.33 -5.28
N PRO A 97 8.76 0.77 -5.82
CA PRO A 97 9.23 1.21 -7.12
C PRO A 97 8.05 1.06 -8.07
N VAL A 98 7.62 2.15 -8.70
CA VAL A 98 6.58 2.10 -9.73
C VAL A 98 7.06 1.05 -10.72
N SER A 99 6.34 -0.07 -10.80
CA SER A 99 6.68 -1.11 -11.76
C SER A 99 6.77 -0.40 -13.10
N ALA A 100 7.96 -0.41 -13.72
CA ALA A 100 8.13 0.20 -15.03
C ALA A 100 7.02 -0.37 -15.93
N PRO A 101 6.28 0.46 -16.69
CA PRO A 101 5.20 -0.02 -17.53
C PRO A 101 5.76 -1.11 -18.45
N ARG A 102 5.47 -2.37 -18.10
CA ARG A 102 5.82 -3.50 -18.94
C ARG A 102 4.76 -3.56 -20.02
N MET A 103 4.92 -2.75 -21.07
CA MET A 103 4.26 -2.99 -22.36
C MET A 103 4.95 -4.17 -23.07
N ASN A 104 5.14 -5.30 -22.38
CA ASN A 104 5.39 -6.56 -23.07
C ASN A 104 4.04 -7.24 -23.24
N THR A 105 3.28 -6.73 -24.21
CA THR A 105 2.07 -7.37 -24.70
C THR A 105 2.39 -8.84 -24.97
N THR A 106 1.78 -9.73 -24.19
CA THR A 106 1.83 -11.15 -24.49
C THR A 106 1.14 -11.39 -25.84
N PRO A 107 1.56 -12.36 -26.66
CA PRO A 107 0.95 -12.58 -27.98
C PRO A 107 -0.58 -12.81 -27.90
N GLU A 108 -1.08 -13.30 -26.77
CA GLU A 108 -2.51 -13.48 -26.46
C GLU A 108 -3.25 -12.15 -26.21
N ALA A 109 -2.54 -11.08 -25.85
CA ALA A 109 -3.12 -9.76 -25.58
C ALA A 109 -3.22 -8.87 -26.83
N LEU A 110 -2.52 -9.19 -27.92
CA LEU A 110 -2.61 -8.48 -29.21
C LEU A 110 -4.04 -8.32 -29.74
N PRO A 111 -4.89 -9.36 -29.80
CA PRO A 111 -6.27 -9.20 -30.28
C PRO A 111 -7.12 -8.32 -29.36
N LEU A 112 -6.80 -8.26 -28.07
CA LEU A 112 -7.52 -7.40 -27.12
C LEU A 112 -7.13 -5.93 -27.30
N ILE A 113 -5.85 -5.65 -27.58
CA ILE A 113 -5.36 -4.29 -27.86
C ILE A 113 -5.93 -3.77 -29.18
N ASP A 114 -5.96 -4.60 -30.23
CA ASP A 114 -6.57 -4.23 -31.51
C ASP A 114 -8.06 -3.86 -31.33
N ARG A 115 -8.79 -4.70 -30.58
CA ARG A 115 -10.19 -4.44 -30.25
C ARG A 115 -10.37 -3.17 -29.42
N LEU A 116 -9.47 -2.89 -28.47
CA LEU A 116 -9.52 -1.68 -27.66
C LEU A 116 -9.28 -0.42 -28.50
N GLY A 117 -8.33 -0.46 -29.44
CA GLY A 117 -8.05 0.65 -30.36
C GLY A 117 -9.21 0.95 -31.31
N GLN A 118 -10.00 -0.05 -31.68
CA GLN A 118 -11.24 0.16 -32.44
C GLN A 118 -12.37 0.78 -31.61
N LEU A 119 -12.43 0.47 -30.31
CA LEU A 119 -13.46 0.99 -29.39
C LEU A 119 -13.16 2.41 -28.92
N TYR A 120 -11.88 2.76 -28.82
CA TYR A 120 -11.39 4.08 -28.41
C TYR A 120 -10.35 4.59 -29.41
N PRO A 121 -10.75 4.98 -30.62
CA PRO A 121 -9.84 5.65 -31.55
C PRO A 121 -9.37 6.96 -30.90
N ASP A 122 -8.05 7.18 -30.89
CA ASP A 122 -7.37 8.33 -30.27
C ASP A 122 -8.06 9.68 -30.59
N THR A 123 -8.97 10.12 -29.73
CA THR A 123 -9.33 11.53 -29.65
C THR A 123 -8.16 12.24 -28.96
N SER A 124 -7.19 12.63 -29.79
CA SER A 124 -6.10 13.52 -29.41
C SER A 124 -6.63 14.68 -28.59
N GLY A 125 -6.25 14.68 -27.32
CA GLY A 125 -6.62 15.69 -26.34
C GLY A 125 -5.84 15.42 -25.07
N SER A 126 -4.50 15.43 -25.18
CA SER A 126 -3.58 15.47 -24.05
C SER A 126 -3.97 16.64 -23.15
N VAL A 127 -4.75 16.38 -22.10
CA VAL A 127 -4.89 17.30 -20.98
C VAL A 127 -3.63 17.17 -20.14
N ASP A 128 -2.70 18.09 -20.40
CA ASP A 128 -1.54 18.37 -19.55
C ASP A 128 -2.04 19.03 -18.24
N PRO A 129 -1.85 18.43 -17.05
CA PRO A 129 -2.18 19.07 -15.80
C PRO A 129 -0.98 19.89 -15.31
N SER A 130 -0.65 20.97 -16.00
CA SER A 130 0.21 22.06 -15.51
C SER A 130 -0.21 23.33 -16.24
N THR A 131 -0.96 24.25 -15.66
CA THR A 131 -0.36 25.35 -14.87
C THR A 131 -1.51 26.16 -14.27
N GLY A 132 -1.86 25.90 -13.01
CA GLY A 132 -2.70 26.79 -12.21
C GLY A 132 -1.84 27.85 -11.54
N LEU A 133 -1.39 28.85 -12.30
CA LEU A 133 -0.65 30.01 -11.78
C LEU A 133 -1.20 31.27 -12.44
N GLN A 134 -2.20 31.89 -11.80
CA GLN A 134 -2.50 33.30 -12.02
C GLN A 134 -1.65 34.12 -11.04
N PRO A 135 -0.80 35.01 -11.56
CA PRO A 135 -0.67 36.32 -10.95
C PRO A 135 -0.62 37.43 -12.01
N GLY A 136 -1.51 38.42 -11.83
CA GLY A 136 -1.34 39.81 -12.24
C GLY A 136 -0.82 40.09 -13.65
N GLN A 137 -1.73 40.41 -14.58
CA GLN A 137 -1.38 41.11 -15.80
C GLN A 137 -2.23 42.38 -15.93
N ASN A 138 -1.65 43.49 -15.46
CA ASN A 138 -1.75 44.78 -16.14
C ASN A 138 -0.36 45.00 -16.78
N PRO A 139 -0.26 45.59 -17.99
CA PRO A 139 -0.57 47.01 -18.17
C PRO A 139 -1.22 47.42 -19.52
N ASP A 140 -1.76 48.65 -19.51
CA ASP A 140 -2.06 49.64 -20.58
C ASP A 140 -0.95 49.76 -21.67
N PRO A 141 -1.06 50.46 -22.84
CA PRO A 141 -2.09 51.40 -23.34
C PRO A 141 -2.52 51.23 -24.84
N GLU A 142 -3.63 51.85 -25.26
CA GLU A 142 -3.76 52.62 -26.54
C GLU A 142 -5.00 53.53 -26.52
#